data_AF-A0A2V9NZY5-F1
#
_entry.id   AF-A0A2V9NZY5-F1
#
_cell.length_a   1.000
_cell.length_b   1.000
_cell.length_c   1.000
_cell.angle_alpha   90.00
_cell.angle_beta   90.00
_cell.angle_gamma   90.00
#
_symmetry.space_group_name_H-M   'P 1'
#
loop_
_entity.id
_entity.type
_entity.pdbx_description
1 polymer ?
#
loop_
_entity_poly.entity_id
_entity_poly.type
_entity_poly.pdbx_seq_one_letter_code
_entity_poly.pdbx_strand_id
1 'polypeptide(L)'
;MNRPESSYWFARHSKPLVFLILTIAALGGYLAFNIPLAVFPTTNFPRIVLAVDNGVMPIDQMMVTITRPVEEAVNSVPGLEEVRSTTSRGSAEIDLFFNWNVDMFQTLQYVNAAISRVQPELPSTAKIDTRRMTFASFPIIGYSLMSDAVPQTRLWEMATYELKPRLNRLNGVATVMVQGGQEPEFHIEPDPAKLLTAGVTVTDILDAIKKTNLIDSPGLFEQNHQLVLGLISGQVHSPEQLAGVVVKITPAGIPVRVGDLANVVPAVKPVYTIVTANGKPAVLLNINRQPDSNTKEVADEAHQEVEKIRAMLPAGVKIEAFYDQSQLVTDSIASVRDAILIGVILASVILVVFLHDWGTSVVAGLVIPVTILVTFVILKVLGESFDLMTLGGLAAAVGLVIDDAIVVVENIVLHRDAGQK
;
A
#
# COMPACT_ATOMS: atom_id res chain seq x y z
N MET A 1 0.74 22.40 -65.31
CA MET A 1 -0.72 22.31 -65.04
C MET A 1 -0.91 22.50 -63.54
N ASN A 2 -1.04 23.76 -63.09
CA ASN A 2 -1.11 24.09 -61.67
C ASN A 2 -2.49 23.71 -61.13
N ARG A 3 -2.54 22.83 -60.13
CA ARG A 3 -3.77 22.58 -59.38
C ARG A 3 -4.24 23.91 -58.78
N PRO A 4 -5.52 24.29 -58.88
CA PRO A 4 -6.01 25.50 -58.23
C PRO A 4 -5.75 25.38 -56.74
N GLU A 5 -5.07 26.38 -56.15
CA GLU A 5 -4.90 26.42 -54.70
C GLU A 5 -6.29 26.52 -54.06
N SER A 6 -6.64 25.56 -53.20
CA SER A 6 -7.90 25.62 -52.47
C SER A 6 -7.93 26.88 -51.60
N SER A 7 -9.04 27.63 -51.62
CA SER A 7 -9.22 28.83 -50.79
C SER A 7 -9.17 28.55 -49.28
N TYR A 8 -9.31 27.28 -48.88
CA TYR A 8 -9.39 26.86 -47.49
C TYR A 8 -8.00 26.49 -46.93
N TRP A 9 -7.66 27.06 -45.78
CA TRP A 9 -6.35 26.92 -45.12
C TRP A 9 -5.98 25.44 -44.84
N PHE A 10 -6.94 24.64 -44.38
CA PHE A 10 -6.76 23.22 -44.07
C PHE A 10 -6.41 22.37 -45.30
N ALA A 11 -7.03 22.65 -46.44
CA ALA A 11 -6.75 21.90 -47.68
C ALA A 11 -5.35 22.24 -48.24
N ARG A 12 -4.89 23.49 -48.08
CA ARG A 12 -3.52 23.91 -48.44
C ARG A 12 -2.45 23.25 -47.56
N HIS A 13 -2.71 23.06 -46.27
CA HIS A 13 -1.76 22.49 -45.29
C HIS A 13 -2.07 21.03 -44.90
N SER A 14 -2.82 20.31 -45.73
CA SER A 14 -3.25 18.93 -45.47
C SER A 14 -2.10 17.97 -45.15
N LYS A 15 -0.98 18.03 -45.89
CA LYS A 15 0.20 17.17 -45.64
C LYS A 15 0.87 17.45 -44.29
N PRO A 16 1.23 18.72 -43.93
CA PRO A 16 1.71 19.05 -42.60
C PRO A 16 0.77 18.65 -41.46
N LEU A 17 -0.54 18.84 -41.64
CA LEU A 17 -1.54 18.51 -40.61
C LEU A 17 -1.64 17.00 -40.37
N VAL A 18 -1.66 16.21 -41.44
CA VAL A 18 -1.65 14.74 -41.33
C VAL A 18 -0.37 14.26 -40.66
N PHE A 19 0.79 14.85 -41.00
CA PHE A 19 2.05 14.52 -40.35
C PHE A 19 2.02 14.85 -38.84
N LEU A 20 1.48 16.01 -38.47
CA LEU A 20 1.32 16.41 -37.06
C LEU A 20 0.41 15.44 -36.30
N ILE A 21 -0.76 15.12 -36.85
CA ILE A 21 -1.72 14.18 -36.24
C ILE A 21 -1.08 12.81 -36.06
N LEU A 22 -0.40 12.28 -37.08
CA LEU A 22 0.28 10.99 -36.98
C LEU A 22 1.41 11.01 -35.95
N THR A 23 2.13 12.12 -35.83
CA THR A 23 3.19 12.28 -34.83
C THR A 23 2.61 12.29 -33.41
N ILE A 24 1.52 13.04 -33.18
CA ILE A 24 0.84 13.07 -31.88
C ILE A 24 0.22 11.71 -31.57
N ALA A 25 -0.39 11.04 -32.56
CA ALA A 25 -0.95 9.70 -32.38
C ALA A 25 0.14 8.66 -32.06
N ALA A 26 1.31 8.74 -32.71
CA ALA A 26 2.45 7.88 -32.40
C ALA A 26 2.99 8.12 -30.98
N LEU A 27 3.09 9.40 -30.57
CA LEU A 27 3.44 9.77 -29.19
C LEU A 27 2.41 9.25 -28.19
N GLY A 28 1.12 9.41 -28.50
CA GLY A 28 0.01 8.89 -27.71
C GLY A 28 0.05 7.38 -27.57
N GLY A 29 0.39 6.67 -28.65
CA GLY A 29 0.56 5.21 -28.66
C GLY A 29 1.70 4.77 -27.77
N TYR A 30 2.84 5.47 -27.83
CA TYR A 30 3.95 5.24 -26.91
C TYR A 30 3.56 5.51 -25.45
N LEU A 31 2.81 6.58 -25.18
CA LEU A 31 2.37 6.94 -23.83
C LEU A 31 1.32 5.99 -23.26
N ALA A 32 0.46 5.42 -24.10
CA ALA A 32 -0.53 4.43 -23.69
C ALA A 32 0.10 3.19 -23.02
N PHE A 33 1.35 2.84 -23.37
CA PHE A 33 2.10 1.76 -22.73
C PHE A 33 2.87 2.19 -21.47
N ASN A 34 3.03 3.49 -21.22
CA ASN A 34 3.87 4.02 -20.14
C ASN A 34 3.10 4.76 -19.04
N ILE A 35 1.82 5.08 -19.26
CA ILE A 35 1.00 5.73 -18.23
C ILE A 35 0.62 4.69 -17.17
N PRO A 36 0.84 4.97 -15.86
CA PRO A 36 0.47 4.06 -14.79
C PRO A 36 -1.03 3.74 -14.80
N LEU A 37 -1.33 2.46 -14.59
CA LEU A 37 -2.69 1.95 -14.45
C LEU A 37 -3.08 1.92 -12.97
N ALA A 38 -4.21 2.52 -12.66
CA ALA A 38 -4.76 2.54 -11.31
C ALA A 38 -6.29 2.37 -11.31
N VAL A 39 -6.86 1.98 -10.17
CA VAL A 39 -8.33 2.01 -10.00
C VAL A 39 -8.82 3.43 -9.73
N PHE A 40 -8.05 4.18 -8.93
CA PHE A 40 -8.37 5.53 -8.49
C PHE A 40 -7.31 6.51 -8.97
N PRO A 41 -7.66 7.79 -9.16
CA PRO A 41 -6.69 8.82 -9.51
C PRO A 41 -5.66 8.98 -8.40
N THR A 42 -4.45 9.38 -8.78
CA THR A 42 -3.38 9.74 -7.82
C THR A 42 -3.67 11.10 -7.19
N THR A 43 -4.55 11.13 -6.18
CA THR A 43 -4.80 12.33 -5.38
C THR A 43 -4.36 12.16 -3.93
N ASN A 44 -3.93 13.26 -3.32
CA ASN A 44 -3.68 13.31 -1.89
C ASN A 44 -5.01 13.63 -1.20
N PHE A 45 -5.46 12.74 -0.33
CA PHE A 45 -6.56 13.10 0.57
C PHE A 45 -6.06 14.13 1.57
N PRO A 46 -6.84 15.17 1.87
CA PRO A 46 -6.47 16.16 2.86
C PRO A 46 -6.71 15.59 4.28
N ARG A 47 -6.10 14.44 4.56
CA ARG A 47 -6.21 13.70 5.82
C ARG A 47 -4.83 13.19 6.24
N ILE A 48 -4.43 13.50 7.45
CA ILE A 48 -3.27 12.89 8.12
C ILE A 48 -3.78 12.07 9.29
N VAL A 49 -3.25 10.85 9.43
CA VAL A 49 -3.59 9.95 10.52
C VAL A 49 -2.38 9.82 11.44
N LEU A 50 -2.62 9.99 12.73
CA LEU A 50 -1.67 9.74 13.79
C LEU A 50 -2.12 8.47 14.52
N ALA A 51 -1.31 7.43 14.44
CA ALA A 51 -1.50 6.20 15.19
C ALA A 51 -0.61 6.25 16.44
N VAL A 52 -1.23 6.22 17.61
CA VAL A 52 -0.54 6.26 18.89
C VAL A 52 -0.65 4.92 19.59
N ASP A 53 0.48 4.39 20.05
CA ASP A 53 0.60 3.18 20.86
C ASP A 53 1.36 3.49 22.16
N ASN A 54 0.75 3.19 23.29
CA ASN A 54 1.32 3.32 24.63
C ASN A 54 1.22 1.99 25.42
N GLY A 55 1.09 0.86 24.72
CA GLY A 55 0.95 -0.45 25.34
C GLY A 55 -0.43 -0.67 25.93
N VAL A 56 -0.51 -0.92 27.24
CA VAL A 56 -1.77 -1.17 27.95
C VAL A 56 -2.02 -0.04 28.94
N MET A 57 -3.04 0.78 28.68
CA MET A 57 -3.43 1.91 29.51
C MET A 57 -4.95 2.04 29.57
N PRO A 58 -5.55 2.40 30.72
CA PRO A 58 -6.98 2.71 30.80
C PRO A 58 -7.36 3.84 29.84
N ILE A 59 -8.56 3.76 29.26
CA ILE A 59 -9.04 4.71 28.24
C ILE A 59 -9.02 6.15 28.78
N ASP A 60 -9.54 6.37 29.99
CA ASP A 60 -9.61 7.71 30.59
C ASP A 60 -8.22 8.33 30.78
N GLN A 61 -7.24 7.51 31.18
CA GLN A 61 -5.86 7.96 31.34
C GLN A 61 -5.21 8.24 29.99
N MET A 62 -5.37 7.33 29.02
CA MET A 62 -4.87 7.52 27.65
C MET A 62 -5.41 8.82 27.04
N MET A 63 -6.69 9.10 27.27
CA MET A 63 -7.35 10.31 26.78
C MET A 63 -6.72 11.57 27.36
N VAL A 64 -6.56 11.65 28.69
CA VAL A 64 -6.08 12.89 29.33
C VAL A 64 -4.57 13.09 29.24
N THR A 65 -3.76 12.02 29.24
CA THR A 65 -2.30 12.14 29.24
C THR A 65 -1.69 12.14 27.84
N ILE A 66 -2.39 11.62 26.82
CA ILE A 66 -1.85 11.47 25.48
C ILE A 66 -2.78 12.06 24.43
N THR A 67 -4.02 11.57 24.31
CA THR A 67 -4.90 11.99 23.21
C THR A 67 -5.17 13.51 23.22
N ARG A 68 -5.61 14.07 24.35
CA ARG A 68 -5.92 15.52 24.46
C ARG A 68 -4.68 16.41 24.26
N PRO A 69 -3.52 16.16 24.89
CA PRO A 69 -2.30 16.93 24.61
C PRO A 69 -1.88 16.89 23.13
N VAL A 70 -2.01 15.73 22.48
CA VAL A 70 -1.71 15.60 21.06
C VAL A 70 -2.70 16.39 20.20
N GLU A 71 -4.01 16.30 20.48
CA GLU A 71 -5.05 17.11 19.82
C GLU A 71 -4.80 18.62 19.97
N GLU A 72 -4.50 19.07 21.19
CA GLU A 72 -4.22 20.47 21.50
C GLU A 72 -2.96 20.95 20.76
N ALA A 73 -1.92 20.10 20.65
CA ALA A 73 -0.71 20.43 19.90
C ALA A 73 -0.96 20.56 18.39
N VAL A 74 -1.70 19.64 17.79
CA VAL A 74 -1.97 19.64 16.34
C VAL A 74 -2.98 20.70 15.92
N ASN A 75 -3.83 21.19 16.83
CA ASN A 75 -4.74 22.32 16.57
C ASN A 75 -4.01 23.61 16.14
N SER A 76 -2.71 23.73 16.41
CA SER A 76 -1.88 24.85 15.95
C SER A 76 -1.46 24.77 14.47
N VAL A 77 -1.74 23.66 13.79
CA VAL A 77 -1.31 23.42 12.41
C VAL A 77 -2.18 24.22 11.43
N PRO A 78 -1.59 25.07 10.56
CA PRO A 78 -2.35 25.84 9.58
C PRO A 78 -3.15 24.97 8.60
N GLY A 79 -4.39 25.39 8.31
CA GLY A 79 -5.26 24.73 7.33
C GLY A 79 -6.04 23.52 7.87
N LEU A 80 -5.89 23.19 9.16
CA LEU A 80 -6.68 22.16 9.84
C LEU A 80 -8.14 22.64 10.00
N GLU A 81 -9.09 21.81 9.56
CA GLU A 81 -10.53 22.09 9.63
C GLU A 81 -11.22 21.28 10.72
N GLU A 82 -10.87 19.99 10.83
CA GLU A 82 -11.50 19.08 11.78
C GLU A 82 -10.49 18.09 12.36
N VAL A 83 -10.59 17.84 13.67
CA VAL A 83 -9.86 16.78 14.36
C VAL A 83 -10.87 15.76 14.87
N ARG A 84 -10.67 14.49 14.52
CA ARG A 84 -11.42 13.37 15.09
C ARG A 84 -10.44 12.44 15.76
N SER A 85 -10.77 11.96 16.95
CA SER A 85 -9.97 10.97 17.64
C SER A 85 -10.81 9.81 18.12
N THR A 86 -10.19 8.63 18.13
CA THR A 86 -10.72 7.43 18.76
C THR A 86 -9.68 6.93 19.74
N THR A 87 -9.96 7.06 21.03
CA THR A 87 -9.10 6.53 22.09
C THR A 87 -9.59 5.15 22.52
N SER A 88 -8.66 4.21 22.63
CA SER A 88 -8.89 2.85 23.11
C SER A 88 -7.90 2.52 24.24
N ARG A 89 -7.85 1.25 24.65
CA ARG A 89 -7.02 0.76 25.75
C ARG A 89 -5.55 0.77 25.34
N GLY A 90 -4.85 1.87 25.62
CA GLY A 90 -3.43 2.04 25.31
C GLY A 90 -3.11 2.39 23.86
N SER A 91 -4.13 2.65 23.05
CA SER A 91 -3.94 3.16 21.69
C SER A 91 -4.88 4.33 21.39
N ALA A 92 -4.51 5.19 20.46
CA ALA A 92 -5.38 6.24 19.94
C ALA A 92 -5.13 6.45 18.44
N GLU A 93 -6.20 6.61 17.68
CA GLU A 93 -6.14 7.06 16.29
C GLU A 93 -6.65 8.50 16.23
N ILE A 94 -5.85 9.43 15.71
CA ILE A 94 -6.20 10.85 15.59
C ILE A 94 -6.14 11.23 14.11
N ASP A 95 -7.29 11.58 13.57
CA ASP A 95 -7.52 11.99 12.20
C ASP A 95 -7.58 13.51 12.10
N LEU A 96 -6.69 14.06 11.28
CA LEU A 96 -6.61 15.48 10.99
C LEU A 96 -7.12 15.72 9.58
N PHE A 97 -8.24 16.43 9.45
CA PHE A 97 -8.82 16.82 8.17
C PHE A 97 -8.43 18.26 7.84
N PHE A 98 -7.94 18.46 6.62
CA PHE A 98 -7.48 19.74 6.09
C PHE A 98 -8.35 20.15 4.90
N ASN A 99 -8.18 21.39 4.45
CA ASN A 99 -8.76 21.83 3.18
C ASN A 99 -8.07 21.17 1.97
N TRP A 100 -8.73 21.13 0.81
CA TRP A 100 -8.16 20.56 -0.43
C TRP A 100 -7.04 21.41 -1.08
N ASN A 101 -6.82 22.63 -0.59
CA ASN A 101 -5.89 23.59 -1.17
C ASN A 101 -4.53 23.62 -0.45
N VAL A 102 -4.29 22.75 0.54
CA VAL A 102 -3.00 22.66 1.22
C VAL A 102 -2.08 21.63 0.56
N ASP A 103 -0.78 21.90 0.63
CA ASP A 103 0.23 20.89 0.31
C ASP A 103 0.35 19.89 1.46
N MET A 104 -0.18 18.68 1.26
CA MET A 104 -0.16 17.63 2.27
C MET A 104 1.25 17.15 2.65
N PHE A 105 2.26 17.29 1.77
CA PHE A 105 3.64 16.97 2.13
C PHE A 105 4.20 17.98 3.13
N GLN A 106 3.92 19.28 2.91
CA GLN A 106 4.31 20.34 3.83
C GLN A 106 3.52 20.27 5.14
N THR A 107 2.21 20.03 5.07
CA THR A 107 1.33 19.90 6.23
C THR A 107 1.77 18.75 7.14
N LEU A 108 2.19 17.61 6.58
CA LEU A 108 2.75 16.51 7.37
C LEU A 108 3.98 16.95 8.18
N GLN A 109 4.85 17.77 7.60
CA GLN A 109 6.02 18.30 8.33
C GLN A 109 5.60 19.22 9.48
N TYR A 110 4.56 20.05 9.29
CA TYR A 110 4.01 20.88 10.35
C TYR A 110 3.38 20.06 11.48
N VAL A 111 2.64 19.01 11.14
CA VAL A 111 2.11 18.05 12.13
C VAL A 111 3.28 17.40 12.90
N ASN A 112 4.29 16.89 12.21
CA ASN A 112 5.45 16.26 12.86
C ASN A 112 6.20 17.22 13.79
N ALA A 113 6.34 18.49 13.38
CA ALA A 113 6.92 19.52 14.21
C ALA A 113 6.06 19.84 15.45
N ALA A 114 4.73 19.83 15.32
CA ALA A 114 3.81 20.00 16.46
C ALA A 114 3.90 18.83 17.44
N ILE A 115 3.91 17.59 16.94
CA ILE A 115 4.08 16.39 17.76
C ILE A 115 5.43 16.39 18.47
N SER A 116 6.50 16.75 17.77
CA SER A 116 7.85 16.81 18.36
C SER A 116 7.95 17.81 19.53
N ARG A 117 7.12 18.87 19.54
CA ARG A 117 7.07 19.84 20.66
C ARG A 117 6.40 19.27 21.90
N VAL A 118 5.33 18.49 21.75
CA VAL A 118 4.59 17.90 22.88
C VAL A 118 5.19 16.55 23.34
N GLN A 119 6.02 15.91 22.52
CA GLN A 119 6.67 14.63 22.83
C GLN A 119 7.31 14.56 24.23
N PRO A 120 8.00 15.60 24.77
CA PRO A 120 8.56 15.57 26.12
C PRO A 120 7.52 15.55 27.25
N GLU A 121 6.29 15.98 26.98
CA GLU A 121 5.17 15.98 27.94
C GLU A 121 4.43 14.63 27.94
N LEU A 122 4.61 13.82 26.89
CA LEU A 122 4.01 12.51 26.78
C LEU A 122 4.80 11.46 27.58
N PRO A 123 4.15 10.37 28.02
CA PRO A 123 4.85 9.24 28.62
C PRO A 123 5.96 8.69 27.70
N SER A 124 7.10 8.30 28.27
CA SER A 124 8.24 7.75 27.50
C SER A 124 7.93 6.45 26.75
N THR A 125 6.82 5.79 27.10
CA THR A 125 6.30 4.59 26.43
C THR A 125 5.46 4.91 25.19
N ALA A 126 5.07 6.17 24.97
CA ALA A 126 4.19 6.56 23.88
C ALA A 126 4.95 6.66 22.55
N LYS A 127 4.52 5.87 21.57
CA LYS A 127 5.01 5.88 20.19
C LYS A 127 3.93 6.44 19.28
N ILE A 128 4.29 7.46 18.50
CA ILE A 128 3.38 8.11 17.54
C ILE A 128 3.92 7.87 16.14
N ASP A 129 3.10 7.26 15.28
CA ASP A 129 3.34 7.12 13.85
C ASP A 129 2.41 8.06 13.08
N THR A 130 2.97 8.88 12.21
CA THR A 130 2.25 9.92 11.46
C THR A 130 2.32 9.61 9.98
N ARG A 131 1.17 9.50 9.31
CA ARG A 131 1.13 9.19 7.87
C ARG A 131 0.02 9.94 7.15
N ARG A 132 0.30 10.32 5.90
CA ARG A 132 -0.71 10.87 5.00
C ARG A 132 -1.62 9.74 4.52
N MET A 133 -2.92 10.01 4.47
CA MET A 133 -3.85 9.10 3.83
C MET A 133 -3.78 9.29 2.31
N THR A 134 -3.52 8.21 1.60
CA THR A 134 -3.53 8.17 0.13
C THR A 134 -4.32 6.96 -0.33
N PHE A 135 -4.69 6.87 -1.61
CA PHE A 135 -5.27 5.62 -2.14
C PHE A 135 -4.32 4.41 -2.04
N ALA A 136 -3.00 4.64 -1.94
CA ALA A 136 -2.00 3.60 -1.71
C ALA A 136 -1.90 3.13 -0.24
N SER A 137 -2.62 3.80 0.67
CA SER A 137 -2.74 3.37 2.07
C SER A 137 -3.65 2.13 2.22
N PHE A 138 -4.45 1.80 1.20
CA PHE A 138 -5.23 0.58 1.16
C PHE A 138 -4.45 -0.54 0.46
N PRO A 139 -4.58 -1.79 0.93
CA PRO A 139 -3.93 -2.91 0.27
C PRO A 139 -4.49 -3.10 -1.13
N ILE A 140 -3.60 -3.46 -2.07
CA ILE A 140 -3.97 -3.78 -3.44
C ILE A 140 -4.16 -5.29 -3.65
N ILE A 141 -3.51 -6.11 -2.81
CA ILE A 141 -3.66 -7.56 -2.78
C ILE A 141 -3.69 -8.04 -1.34
N GLY A 142 -4.55 -9.01 -1.07
CA GLY A 142 -4.62 -9.74 0.18
C GLY A 142 -4.44 -11.24 -0.05
N TYR A 143 -3.45 -11.83 0.61
CA TYR A 143 -3.26 -13.28 0.69
C TYR A 143 -3.64 -13.80 2.07
N SER A 144 -4.23 -14.98 2.10
CA SER A 144 -4.53 -15.73 3.32
C SER A 144 -3.60 -16.93 3.41
N LEU A 145 -2.93 -17.08 4.55
CA LEU A 145 -2.12 -18.24 4.88
C LEU A 145 -2.89 -19.11 5.89
N MET A 146 -3.20 -20.34 5.49
CA MET A 146 -4.01 -21.27 6.27
C MET A 146 -3.29 -22.62 6.41
N SER A 147 -3.48 -23.29 7.53
CA SER A 147 -3.07 -24.69 7.68
C SER A 147 -3.92 -25.39 8.74
N ASP A 148 -4.22 -26.66 8.49
CA ASP A 148 -4.82 -27.56 9.49
C ASP A 148 -3.74 -28.35 10.25
N ALA A 149 -2.50 -28.41 9.74
CA ALA A 149 -1.40 -29.21 10.29
C ALA A 149 -0.37 -28.35 11.03
N VAL A 150 -0.20 -27.08 10.64
CA VAL A 150 0.80 -26.17 11.21
C VAL A 150 0.14 -25.23 12.23
N PRO A 151 0.70 -25.08 13.45
CA PRO A 151 0.19 -24.15 14.44
C PRO A 151 0.16 -22.69 13.97
N GLN A 152 -0.80 -21.91 14.47
CA GLN A 152 -0.96 -20.49 14.10
C GLN A 152 0.26 -19.64 14.45
N THR A 153 1.01 -19.99 15.49
CA THR A 153 2.28 -19.35 15.83
C THR A 153 3.32 -19.52 14.75
N ARG A 154 3.49 -20.74 14.25
CA ARG A 154 4.44 -21.03 13.17
C ARG A 154 4.00 -20.41 11.84
N LEU A 155 2.70 -20.37 11.56
CA LEU A 155 2.18 -19.64 10.40
C LEU A 155 2.48 -18.14 10.49
N TRP A 156 2.34 -17.54 11.67
CA TRP A 156 2.68 -16.14 11.89
C TRP A 156 4.16 -15.87 11.70
N GLU A 157 5.04 -16.75 12.21
CA GLU A 157 6.49 -16.64 12.00
C GLU A 157 6.86 -16.73 10.52
N MET A 158 6.29 -17.70 9.79
CA MET A 158 6.51 -17.83 8.36
C MET A 158 6.03 -16.58 7.62
N ALA A 159 4.82 -16.10 7.91
CA ALA A 159 4.28 -14.88 7.31
C ALA A 159 5.18 -13.66 7.59
N THR A 160 5.68 -13.52 8.81
CA THR A 160 6.40 -12.32 9.28
C THR A 160 7.88 -12.32 8.92
N TYR A 161 8.57 -13.46 9.05
CA TYR A 161 10.03 -13.54 8.90
C TYR A 161 10.47 -14.15 7.56
N GLU A 162 9.61 -14.90 6.88
CA GLU A 162 9.96 -15.54 5.61
C GLU A 162 9.25 -14.88 4.42
N LEU A 163 7.92 -14.72 4.47
CA LEU A 163 7.10 -14.23 3.36
C LEU A 163 7.15 -12.69 3.25
N LYS A 164 6.83 -11.98 4.33
CA LYS A 164 6.81 -10.51 4.37
C LYS A 164 8.10 -9.87 3.83
N PRO A 165 9.33 -10.31 4.22
CA PRO A 165 10.55 -9.71 3.71
C PRO A 165 10.78 -9.95 2.22
N ARG A 166 10.30 -11.07 1.65
CA ARG A 166 10.40 -11.34 0.21
C ARG A 166 9.47 -10.44 -0.57
N LEU A 167 8.22 -10.32 -0.13
CA LEU A 167 7.22 -9.46 -0.78
C LEU A 167 7.55 -7.97 -0.64
N ASN A 168 8.11 -7.54 0.50
CA ASN A 168 8.57 -6.15 0.70
C ASN A 168 9.73 -5.74 -0.22
N ARG A 169 10.46 -6.68 -0.82
CA ARG A 169 11.58 -6.39 -1.74
C ARG A 169 11.13 -6.16 -3.19
N LEU A 170 9.87 -6.45 -3.51
CA LEU A 170 9.33 -6.27 -4.85
C LEU A 170 9.26 -4.78 -5.20
N ASN A 171 9.44 -4.46 -6.48
CA ASN A 171 9.45 -3.07 -6.91
C ASN A 171 8.04 -2.48 -6.78
N GLY A 172 7.94 -1.24 -6.31
CA GLY A 172 6.65 -0.59 -6.09
C GLY A 172 5.84 -1.09 -4.89
N VAL A 173 6.32 -2.06 -4.10
CA VAL A 173 5.71 -2.39 -2.80
C VAL A 173 6.16 -1.38 -1.75
N ALA A 174 5.21 -0.84 -0.98
CA ALA A 174 5.50 0.06 0.14
C ALA A 174 5.66 -0.73 1.44
N THR A 175 4.68 -1.57 1.75
CA THR A 175 4.70 -2.39 2.97
C THR A 175 3.76 -3.57 2.84
N VAL A 176 4.13 -4.68 3.47
CA VAL A 176 3.27 -5.83 3.68
C VAL A 176 2.89 -5.90 5.14
N MET A 177 1.60 -5.74 5.39
CA MET A 177 1.02 -5.83 6.73
C MET A 177 0.55 -7.26 6.99
N VAL A 178 1.06 -7.85 8.07
CA VAL A 178 0.62 -9.15 8.57
C VAL A 178 -0.49 -8.92 9.60
N GLN A 179 -1.63 -9.55 9.42
CA GLN A 179 -2.77 -9.45 10.33
C GLN A 179 -3.21 -10.83 10.81
N GLY A 180 -3.56 -10.92 12.09
CA GLY A 180 -3.95 -12.18 12.72
C GLY A 180 -2.80 -13.06 13.14
N GLY A 181 -3.10 -14.36 13.21
CA GLY A 181 -2.20 -15.34 13.78
C GLY A 181 -2.02 -15.18 15.29
N GLN A 182 -1.03 -15.87 15.80
CA GLN A 182 -0.65 -15.81 17.21
C GLN A 182 0.84 -15.44 17.26
N GLU A 183 1.15 -14.22 17.69
CA GLU A 183 2.54 -13.80 17.85
C GLU A 183 3.15 -14.56 19.04
N PRO A 184 4.23 -15.34 18.84
CA PRO A 184 4.82 -16.13 19.91
C PRO A 184 5.53 -15.23 20.93
N GLU A 185 5.37 -15.54 22.20
CA GLU A 185 6.09 -14.89 23.30
C GLU A 185 6.44 -15.89 24.40
N PHE A 186 7.31 -15.50 25.33
CA PHE A 186 7.61 -16.31 26.52
C PHE A 186 6.92 -15.70 27.73
N HIS A 187 6.08 -16.50 28.41
CA HIS A 187 5.47 -16.10 29.67
C HIS A 187 6.35 -16.54 30.82
N ILE A 188 6.65 -15.60 31.71
CA ILE A 188 7.20 -15.88 33.04
C ILE A 188 6.02 -15.76 33.99
N GLU A 189 5.63 -16.86 34.61
CA GLU A 189 4.51 -16.98 35.55
C GLU A 189 5.07 -17.11 36.98
N PRO A 190 5.25 -16.01 37.73
CA PRO A 190 5.88 -16.05 39.04
C PRO A 190 4.96 -16.70 40.07
N ASP A 191 5.51 -17.59 40.90
CA ASP A 191 4.80 -18.20 42.02
C ASP A 191 4.89 -17.29 43.25
N PRO A 192 3.77 -16.69 43.71
CA PRO A 192 3.78 -15.75 44.84
C PRO A 192 4.38 -16.35 46.13
N ALA A 193 4.21 -17.65 46.37
CA ALA A 193 4.74 -18.31 47.56
C ALA A 193 6.27 -18.43 47.53
N LYS A 194 6.82 -18.76 46.36
CA LYS A 194 8.27 -18.88 46.16
C LYS A 194 8.96 -17.51 46.19
N LEU A 195 8.34 -16.50 45.59
CA LEU A 195 8.81 -15.10 45.67
C LEU A 195 8.94 -14.64 47.13
N LEU A 196 7.92 -14.91 47.95
CA LEU A 196 7.92 -14.53 49.36
C LEU A 196 9.04 -15.23 50.13
N THR A 197 9.25 -16.53 49.89
CA THR A 197 10.28 -17.32 50.59
C THR A 197 11.70 -16.90 50.19
N ALA A 198 11.92 -16.58 48.92
CA ALA A 198 13.21 -16.10 48.43
C ALA A 198 13.48 -14.62 48.77
N GLY A 199 12.46 -13.88 49.24
CA GLY A 199 12.52 -12.43 49.43
C GLY A 199 12.90 -11.72 48.13
N VAL A 200 12.22 -12.07 47.04
CA VAL A 200 12.40 -11.54 45.69
C VAL A 200 11.07 -10.97 45.20
N THR A 201 11.11 -9.79 44.59
CA THR A 201 9.94 -9.12 44.01
C THR A 201 9.83 -9.37 42.50
N VAL A 202 8.66 -9.08 41.93
CA VAL A 202 8.48 -9.11 40.47
C VAL A 202 9.42 -8.11 39.78
N THR A 203 9.67 -6.95 40.41
CA THR A 203 10.60 -5.94 39.89
C THR A 203 12.02 -6.48 39.79
N ASP A 204 12.48 -7.27 40.77
CA ASP A 204 13.80 -7.89 40.74
C ASP A 204 13.94 -8.85 39.54
N ILE A 205 12.89 -9.62 39.25
CA ILE A 205 12.85 -10.49 38.06
C ILE A 205 12.93 -9.64 36.78
N LEU A 206 12.12 -8.59 36.66
CA LEU A 206 12.12 -7.70 35.50
C LEU A 206 13.51 -7.07 35.27
N ASP A 207 14.18 -6.62 36.33
CA ASP A 207 15.51 -6.03 36.26
C ASP A 207 16.58 -7.07 35.89
N ALA A 208 16.47 -8.31 36.39
CA ALA A 208 17.36 -9.40 36.02
C ALA A 208 17.24 -9.76 34.53
N ILE A 209 16.02 -9.82 34.01
CA ILE A 209 15.77 -10.06 32.58
C ILE A 209 16.33 -8.92 31.72
N LYS A 210 16.07 -7.66 32.09
CA LYS A 210 16.60 -6.47 31.38
C LYS A 210 18.12 -6.45 31.32
N LYS A 211 18.79 -6.88 32.39
CA LYS A 211 20.26 -6.97 32.47
C LYS A 211 20.85 -8.16 31.72
N THR A 212 20.07 -9.20 31.46
CA THR A 212 20.59 -10.40 30.81
C THR A 212 20.45 -10.32 29.29
N ASN A 213 19.36 -9.76 28.78
CA ASN A 213 19.08 -9.72 27.34
C ASN A 213 19.85 -8.61 26.60
N LEU A 214 21.17 -8.53 26.78
CA LEU A 214 22.05 -7.56 26.13
C LEU A 214 23.15 -8.25 25.30
N ILE A 215 23.49 -7.61 24.19
CA ILE A 215 24.72 -7.88 23.43
C ILE A 215 25.65 -6.71 23.71
N ASP A 216 26.86 -7.00 24.15
CA ASP A 216 27.91 -6.01 24.38
C ASP A 216 29.20 -6.39 23.64
N SER A 217 30.01 -5.39 23.35
CA SER A 217 31.29 -5.54 22.64
C SER A 217 32.40 -4.91 23.49
N PRO A 218 33.23 -5.71 24.19
CA PRO A 218 34.37 -5.19 24.94
C PRO A 218 35.49 -4.59 24.06
N GLY A 219 35.39 -4.69 22.73
CA GLY A 219 36.31 -4.07 21.78
C GLY A 219 37.02 -5.08 20.88
N LEU A 220 38.04 -4.59 20.17
CA LEU A 220 38.86 -5.36 19.24
C LEU A 220 40.12 -5.87 19.94
N PHE A 221 40.47 -7.13 19.71
CA PHE A 221 41.72 -7.72 20.16
C PHE A 221 42.56 -8.13 18.96
N GLU A 222 43.87 -7.89 19.03
CA GLU A 222 44.78 -8.28 17.95
C GLU A 222 45.18 -9.76 18.11
N GLN A 223 44.92 -10.56 17.08
CA GLN A 223 45.31 -11.96 17.00
C GLN A 223 45.73 -12.30 15.56
N ASN A 224 46.91 -12.89 15.38
CA ASN A 224 47.42 -13.29 14.06
C ASN A 224 47.42 -12.16 13.00
N HIS A 225 47.82 -10.93 13.37
CA HIS A 225 47.77 -9.74 12.49
C HIS A 225 46.35 -9.39 12.00
N GLN A 226 45.31 -9.82 12.72
CA GLN A 226 43.92 -9.49 12.48
C GLN A 226 43.30 -8.90 13.75
N LEU A 227 42.41 -7.92 13.59
CA LEU A 227 41.57 -7.40 14.67
C LEU A 227 40.31 -8.25 14.77
N VAL A 228 40.14 -8.96 15.87
CA VAL A 228 38.97 -9.79 16.15
C VAL A 228 38.06 -9.03 17.12
N LEU A 229 36.79 -8.87 16.75
CA LEU A 229 35.79 -8.28 17.62
C LEU A 229 35.38 -9.27 18.71
N GLY A 230 35.60 -8.91 19.97
CA GLY A 230 35.02 -9.65 21.09
C GLY A 230 33.54 -9.31 21.20
N LEU A 231 32.68 -10.33 21.31
CA LEU A 231 31.26 -10.18 21.57
C LEU A 231 30.88 -10.93 22.83
N ILE A 232 30.12 -10.28 23.70
CA ILE A 232 29.48 -10.86 24.87
C ILE A 232 27.98 -10.84 24.59
N SER A 233 27.37 -12.02 24.49
CA SER A 233 25.92 -12.13 24.33
C SER A 233 25.31 -12.78 25.57
N GLY A 234 24.40 -12.07 26.22
CA GLY A 234 23.50 -12.62 27.22
C GLY A 234 22.11 -12.94 26.65
N GLN A 235 21.93 -12.88 25.33
CA GLN A 235 20.62 -13.13 24.71
C GLN A 235 20.08 -14.51 25.04
N VAL A 236 18.79 -14.55 25.33
CA VAL A 236 18.05 -15.73 25.69
C VAL A 236 17.15 -16.13 24.53
N HIS A 237 17.25 -17.38 24.08
CA HIS A 237 16.52 -17.90 22.92
C HIS A 237 15.53 -19.01 23.24
N SER A 238 15.54 -19.53 24.48
CA SER A 238 14.65 -20.61 24.89
C SER A 238 14.08 -20.40 26.30
N PRO A 239 12.93 -21.01 26.62
CA PRO A 239 12.35 -20.99 27.97
C PRO A 239 13.35 -21.48 29.03
N GLU A 240 14.17 -22.48 28.72
CA GLU A 240 15.15 -23.07 29.64
C GLU A 240 16.28 -22.08 29.95
N GLN A 241 16.75 -21.35 28.93
CA GLN A 241 17.74 -20.30 29.13
C GLN A 241 17.16 -19.14 29.96
N LEU A 242 15.88 -18.80 29.74
CA LEU A 242 15.19 -17.75 30.50
C LEU A 242 14.98 -18.18 31.96
N ALA A 243 14.61 -19.43 32.19
CA ALA A 243 14.54 -20.04 33.52
C ALA A 243 15.92 -20.07 34.20
N GLY A 244 17.00 -20.15 33.43
CA GLY A 244 18.38 -20.13 33.92
C GLY A 244 18.86 -18.77 34.42
N VAL A 245 18.15 -17.67 34.12
CA VAL A 245 18.58 -16.31 34.48
C VAL A 245 18.64 -16.15 36.00
N VAL A 246 19.75 -15.62 36.50
CA VAL A 246 19.96 -15.40 37.95
C VAL A 246 19.32 -14.09 38.36
N VAL A 247 18.40 -14.15 39.32
CA VAL A 247 17.69 -12.97 39.84
C VAL A 247 18.42 -12.40 41.05
N LYS A 248 18.90 -13.26 41.94
CA LYS A 248 19.53 -12.88 43.20
C LYS A 248 20.56 -13.92 43.61
N ILE A 249 21.62 -13.49 44.29
CA ILE A 249 22.54 -14.39 44.99
C ILE A 249 22.26 -14.25 46.49
N THR A 250 21.97 -15.36 47.15
CA THR A 250 21.74 -15.37 48.61
C THR A 250 23.02 -15.02 49.37
N PRO A 251 22.95 -14.58 50.64
CA PRO A 251 24.14 -14.34 51.46
C PRO A 251 25.04 -15.59 51.62
N ALA A 252 24.48 -16.79 51.45
CA ALA A 252 25.21 -18.06 51.44
C ALA A 252 25.90 -18.37 50.09
N GLY A 253 25.83 -17.47 49.10
CA GLY A 253 26.42 -17.64 47.78
C GLY A 253 25.60 -18.49 46.80
N ILE A 254 24.38 -18.92 47.17
CA ILE A 254 23.52 -19.74 46.32
C ILE A 254 22.74 -18.83 45.35
N PRO A 255 22.85 -19.02 44.03
CA PRO A 255 22.08 -18.25 43.05
C PRO A 255 20.62 -18.73 43.02
N VAL A 256 19.70 -17.78 43.05
CA VAL A 256 18.27 -17.98 42.84
C VAL A 256 17.94 -17.60 41.41
N ARG A 257 17.40 -18.54 40.63
CA ARG A 257 17.11 -18.36 39.21
C ARG A 257 15.62 -18.07 38.98
N VAL A 258 15.28 -17.60 37.79
CA VAL A 258 13.88 -17.39 37.38
C VAL A 258 13.10 -18.69 37.48
N GLY A 259 13.65 -19.83 37.05
CA GLY A 259 12.99 -21.14 37.13
C GLY A 259 12.73 -21.63 38.55
N ASP A 260 13.50 -21.14 39.54
CA ASP A 260 13.24 -21.45 40.96
C ASP A 260 12.01 -20.69 41.49
N LEU A 261 11.69 -19.54 40.87
CA LEU A 261 10.68 -18.60 41.34
C LEU A 261 9.41 -18.56 40.48
N ALA A 262 9.52 -18.98 39.22
CA ALA A 262 8.49 -18.82 38.20
C ALA A 262 8.48 -20.01 37.25
N ASN A 263 7.31 -20.31 36.70
CA ASN A 263 7.19 -21.19 35.55
C ASN A 263 7.45 -20.40 34.27
N VAL A 264 8.29 -20.92 33.37
CA VAL A 264 8.60 -20.26 32.10
C VAL A 264 8.09 -21.13 30.96
N VAL A 265 7.11 -20.62 30.21
CA VAL A 265 6.45 -21.37 29.15
C VAL A 265 6.41 -20.59 27.84
N PRO A 266 6.53 -21.28 26.69
CA PRO A 266 6.12 -20.72 25.40
C PRO A 266 4.63 -20.40 25.43
N ALA A 267 4.29 -19.18 25.02
CA ALA A 267 2.93 -18.67 24.99
C ALA A 267 2.74 -17.76 23.78
N VAL A 268 1.63 -17.03 23.75
CA VAL A 268 1.27 -16.13 22.65
C VAL A 268 0.79 -14.81 23.21
N LYS A 269 1.08 -13.72 22.50
CA LYS A 269 0.55 -12.39 22.84
C LYS A 269 -0.97 -12.43 22.95
N PRO A 270 -1.57 -11.59 23.81
CA PRO A 270 -3.01 -11.38 23.84
C PRO A 270 -3.56 -11.07 22.43
N VAL A 271 -4.44 -11.93 21.94
CA VAL A 271 -5.03 -11.81 20.61
C VAL A 271 -6.30 -10.96 20.70
N TYR A 272 -6.20 -9.71 20.27
CA TYR A 272 -7.35 -8.79 20.21
C TYR A 272 -8.14 -8.88 18.90
N THR A 273 -7.51 -9.39 17.84
CA THR A 273 -8.09 -9.47 16.50
C THR A 273 -8.05 -10.91 16.02
N ILE A 274 -9.22 -11.46 15.73
CA ILE A 274 -9.37 -12.79 15.11
C ILE A 274 -9.65 -12.57 13.63
N VAL A 275 -8.82 -13.15 12.77
CA VAL A 275 -9.04 -13.20 11.33
C VAL A 275 -9.17 -14.64 10.88
N THR A 276 -10.08 -14.83 9.94
CA THR A 276 -10.37 -16.13 9.36
C THR A 276 -10.45 -15.99 7.85
N ALA A 277 -10.10 -17.05 7.14
CA ALA A 277 -10.34 -17.19 5.72
C ALA A 277 -11.18 -18.45 5.51
N ASN A 278 -12.33 -18.31 4.84
CA ASN A 278 -13.28 -19.40 4.62
C ASN A 278 -13.65 -20.16 5.91
N GLY A 279 -13.83 -19.44 7.03
CA GLY A 279 -14.22 -20.00 8.32
C GLY A 279 -13.08 -20.69 9.10
N LYS A 280 -11.84 -20.65 8.61
CA LYS A 280 -10.66 -21.19 9.31
C LYS A 280 -9.72 -20.08 9.80
N PRO A 281 -9.08 -20.21 10.97
CA PRO A 281 -8.06 -19.27 11.42
C PRO A 281 -6.95 -19.11 10.38
N ALA A 282 -6.62 -17.86 10.05
CA ALA A 282 -5.66 -17.54 9.00
C ALA A 282 -4.74 -16.39 9.42
N VAL A 283 -3.58 -16.35 8.78
CA VAL A 283 -2.68 -15.19 8.83
C VAL A 283 -2.80 -14.46 7.50
N LEU A 284 -3.23 -13.21 7.52
CA LEU A 284 -3.41 -12.42 6.31
C LEU A 284 -2.14 -11.63 6.00
N LEU A 285 -1.72 -11.63 4.74
CA LEU A 285 -0.68 -10.76 4.20
C LEU A 285 -1.33 -9.75 3.26
N ASN A 286 -1.39 -8.50 3.71
CA ASN A 286 -1.95 -7.38 2.95
C ASN A 286 -0.81 -6.59 2.32
N ILE A 287 -0.78 -6.51 0.99
CA ILE A 287 0.27 -5.84 0.22
C ILE A 287 -0.20 -4.44 -0.14
N ASN A 288 0.50 -3.43 0.37
CA ASN A 288 0.29 -2.04 0.02
C ASN A 288 1.35 -1.60 -0.99
N ARG A 289 0.90 -0.90 -2.02
CA ARG A 289 1.77 -0.37 -3.07
C ARG A 289 2.32 1.02 -2.69
N GLN A 290 3.37 1.46 -3.37
CA GLN A 290 3.84 2.84 -3.30
C GLN A 290 2.88 3.75 -4.07
N PRO A 291 2.66 5.02 -3.65
CA PRO A 291 1.73 5.95 -4.31
C PRO A 291 1.88 6.05 -5.83
N ASP A 292 3.12 6.05 -6.33
CA ASP A 292 3.43 6.25 -7.75
C ASP A 292 3.62 4.94 -8.54
N SER A 293 3.45 3.78 -7.87
CA SER A 293 3.64 2.47 -8.50
C SER A 293 2.40 2.01 -9.27
N ASN A 294 2.61 1.23 -10.34
CA ASN A 294 1.54 0.64 -11.15
C ASN A 294 0.89 -0.55 -10.42
N THR A 295 -0.43 -0.50 -10.26
CA THR A 295 -1.16 -1.53 -9.47
C THR A 295 -1.06 -2.91 -10.11
N LYS A 296 -1.13 -2.99 -11.45
CA LYS A 296 -1.08 -4.26 -12.18
C LYS A 296 0.32 -4.87 -12.14
N GLU A 297 1.36 -4.05 -12.33
CA GLU A 297 2.74 -4.52 -12.33
C GLU A 297 3.15 -5.09 -10.96
N VAL A 298 2.84 -4.36 -9.88
CA VAL A 298 3.09 -4.84 -8.51
C VAL A 298 2.31 -6.12 -8.23
N ALA A 299 1.08 -6.23 -8.76
CA ALA A 299 0.28 -7.44 -8.58
C ALA A 299 0.84 -8.65 -9.32
N ASP A 300 1.25 -8.47 -10.58
CA ASP A 300 1.87 -9.52 -11.38
C ASP A 300 3.17 -10.01 -10.72
N GLU A 301 4.02 -9.10 -10.22
CA GLU A 301 5.24 -9.45 -9.47
C GLU A 301 4.93 -10.21 -8.16
N ALA A 302 3.92 -9.75 -7.41
CA ALA A 302 3.51 -10.38 -6.17
C ALA A 302 2.97 -11.80 -6.39
N HIS A 303 2.11 -12.00 -7.40
CA HIS A 303 1.62 -13.33 -7.80
C HIS A 303 2.77 -14.26 -8.18
N GLN A 304 3.71 -13.79 -9.00
CA GLN A 304 4.88 -14.58 -9.39
C GLN A 304 5.74 -14.99 -8.18
N GLU A 305 5.97 -14.09 -7.24
CA GLU A 305 6.75 -14.39 -6.04
C GLU A 305 5.99 -15.33 -5.09
N VAL A 306 4.67 -15.17 -4.96
CA VAL A 306 3.83 -16.09 -4.19
C VAL A 306 3.82 -17.48 -4.79
N GLU A 307 3.83 -17.64 -6.11
CA GLU A 307 3.93 -18.97 -6.74
C GLU A 307 5.28 -19.64 -6.44
N LYS A 308 6.39 -18.89 -6.39
CA LYS A 308 7.67 -19.44 -5.94
C LYS A 308 7.62 -19.84 -4.47
N ILE A 309 7.03 -19.00 -3.63
CA ILE A 309 6.84 -19.28 -2.19
C ILE A 309 5.99 -20.54 -2.01
N ARG A 310 4.90 -20.69 -2.77
CA ARG A 310 3.99 -21.84 -2.73
C ARG A 310 4.74 -23.16 -2.91
N ALA A 311 5.74 -23.21 -3.79
CA ALA A 311 6.58 -24.39 -4.01
C ALA A 311 7.52 -24.73 -2.82
N MET A 312 7.82 -23.77 -1.94
CA MET A 312 8.67 -23.93 -0.76
C MET A 312 7.88 -24.17 0.54
N LEU A 313 6.54 -23.99 0.51
CA LEU A 313 5.73 -24.13 1.71
C LEU A 313 5.69 -25.60 2.19
N PRO A 314 5.72 -25.83 3.52
CA PRO A 314 5.52 -27.16 4.09
C PRO A 314 4.17 -27.76 3.69
N ALA A 315 4.11 -29.08 3.65
CA ALA A 315 2.87 -29.81 3.38
C ALA A 315 1.76 -29.38 4.35
N GLY A 316 0.59 -29.05 3.80
CA GLY A 316 -0.58 -28.63 4.58
C GLY A 316 -0.69 -27.12 4.81
N VAL A 317 0.28 -26.30 4.38
CA VAL A 317 0.13 -24.84 4.35
C VAL A 317 -0.40 -24.41 2.99
N LYS A 318 -1.47 -23.61 2.97
CA LYS A 318 -2.09 -23.06 1.76
C LYS A 318 -2.02 -21.55 1.79
N ILE A 319 -1.57 -20.97 0.68
CA ILE A 319 -1.62 -19.53 0.44
C ILE A 319 -2.61 -19.26 -0.69
N GLU A 320 -3.62 -18.44 -0.42
CA GLU A 320 -4.69 -18.12 -1.38
C GLU A 320 -4.98 -16.63 -1.38
N ALA A 321 -5.12 -16.04 -2.56
CA ALA A 321 -5.55 -14.65 -2.69
C ALA A 321 -7.04 -14.54 -2.33
N PHE A 322 -7.39 -13.66 -1.38
CA PHE A 322 -8.78 -13.35 -1.04
C PHE A 322 -9.24 -12.00 -1.60
N TYR A 323 -8.29 -11.15 -1.99
CA TYR A 323 -8.54 -9.85 -2.55
C TYR A 323 -7.44 -9.52 -3.56
N ASP A 324 -7.82 -9.06 -4.74
CA ASP A 324 -6.89 -8.64 -5.79
C ASP A 324 -7.50 -7.50 -6.60
N GLN A 325 -6.97 -6.29 -6.38
CA GLN A 325 -7.44 -5.09 -7.07
C GLN A 325 -7.06 -5.09 -8.56
N SER A 326 -6.02 -5.83 -8.97
CA SER A 326 -5.55 -5.85 -10.36
C SER A 326 -6.55 -6.51 -11.31
N GLN A 327 -7.40 -7.41 -10.81
CA GLN A 327 -8.47 -8.04 -11.59
C GLN A 327 -9.48 -6.99 -12.05
N LEU A 328 -9.93 -6.12 -11.12
CA LEU A 328 -10.84 -5.03 -11.46
C LEU A 328 -10.25 -4.07 -12.50
N VAL A 329 -8.96 -3.74 -12.38
CA VAL A 329 -8.25 -2.89 -13.35
C VAL A 329 -8.21 -3.58 -14.72
N THR A 330 -7.82 -4.85 -14.76
CA THR A 330 -7.68 -5.61 -16.00
C THR A 330 -9.01 -5.80 -16.71
N ASP A 331 -10.05 -6.16 -15.98
CA ASP A 331 -11.40 -6.35 -16.51
C ASP A 331 -11.99 -5.04 -17.02
N SER A 332 -11.77 -3.93 -16.32
CA SER A 332 -12.24 -2.61 -16.75
C SER A 332 -11.55 -2.13 -18.03
N ILE A 333 -10.23 -2.35 -18.15
CA ILE A 333 -9.48 -2.04 -19.36
C ILE A 333 -9.97 -2.91 -20.52
N ALA A 334 -10.14 -4.21 -20.29
CA ALA A 334 -10.64 -5.14 -21.30
C ALA A 334 -12.05 -4.73 -21.76
N SER A 335 -12.94 -4.38 -20.83
CA SER A 335 -14.29 -3.92 -21.13
C SER A 335 -14.29 -2.63 -21.96
N VAL A 336 -13.42 -1.65 -21.66
CA VAL A 336 -13.34 -0.41 -22.44
C VAL A 336 -12.72 -0.64 -23.81
N ARG A 337 -11.66 -1.47 -23.90
CA ARG A 337 -11.10 -1.91 -25.18
C ARG A 337 -12.19 -2.55 -26.05
N ASP A 338 -12.95 -3.48 -25.48
CA ASP A 338 -13.99 -4.21 -26.21
C ASP A 338 -15.13 -3.28 -26.64
N ALA A 339 -15.56 -2.37 -25.76
CA ALA A 339 -16.56 -1.35 -26.10
C ALA A 339 -16.10 -0.44 -27.24
N ILE A 340 -14.84 0.02 -27.21
CA ILE A 340 -14.26 0.84 -28.29
C ILE A 340 -14.22 0.05 -29.60
N LEU A 341 -13.75 -1.21 -29.58
CA LEU A 341 -13.69 -2.05 -30.78
C LEU A 341 -15.06 -2.31 -31.37
N ILE A 342 -16.04 -2.65 -30.53
CA ILE A 342 -17.43 -2.87 -30.95
C ILE A 342 -18.01 -1.56 -31.51
N GLY A 343 -17.79 -0.43 -30.84
CA GLY A 343 -18.25 0.89 -31.30
C GLY A 343 -17.67 1.27 -32.66
N VAL A 344 -16.36 1.10 -32.86
CA VAL A 344 -15.68 1.36 -34.14
C VAL A 344 -16.24 0.47 -35.25
N ILE A 345 -16.43 -0.83 -34.99
CA ILE A 345 -16.96 -1.78 -35.96
C ILE A 345 -18.40 -1.43 -36.33
N LEU A 346 -19.27 -1.20 -35.35
CA LEU A 346 -20.67 -0.85 -35.58
C LEU A 346 -20.79 0.50 -36.33
N ALA A 347 -20.05 1.52 -35.91
CA ALA A 347 -20.02 2.81 -36.59
C ALA A 347 -19.54 2.67 -38.04
N SER A 348 -18.48 1.87 -38.28
CA SER A 348 -17.97 1.61 -39.64
C SER A 348 -19.01 0.90 -40.50
N VAL A 349 -19.73 -0.09 -39.95
CA VAL A 349 -20.80 -0.80 -40.67
C VAL A 349 -21.95 0.15 -41.03
N ILE A 350 -22.42 0.96 -40.08
CA ILE A 350 -23.49 1.95 -40.32
C ILE A 350 -23.04 2.94 -41.40
N LEU A 351 -21.84 3.51 -41.28
CA LEU A 351 -21.29 4.45 -42.26
C LEU A 351 -21.23 3.86 -43.67
N VAL A 352 -20.73 2.62 -43.82
CA VAL A 352 -20.68 1.95 -45.13
C VAL A 352 -22.08 1.70 -45.69
N VAL A 353 -23.04 1.31 -44.86
CA VAL A 353 -24.43 1.06 -45.29
C VAL A 353 -25.13 2.34 -45.75
N PHE A 354 -24.93 3.45 -45.05
CA PHE A 354 -25.58 4.72 -45.41
C PHE A 354 -24.87 5.44 -46.55
N LEU A 355 -23.53 5.51 -46.52
CA LEU A 355 -22.73 6.30 -47.47
C LEU A 355 -22.35 5.54 -48.74
N HIS A 356 -22.39 4.20 -48.74
CA HIS A 356 -21.88 3.33 -49.81
C HIS A 356 -20.43 3.62 -50.25
N ASP A 357 -19.67 4.38 -49.46
CA ASP A 357 -18.29 4.77 -49.73
C ASP A 357 -17.37 4.26 -48.62
N TRP A 358 -16.62 3.21 -48.94
CA TRP A 358 -15.65 2.58 -48.05
C TRP A 358 -14.52 3.54 -47.64
N GLY A 359 -14.12 4.45 -48.54
CA GLY A 359 -13.01 5.36 -48.27
C GLY A 359 -13.36 6.36 -47.18
N THR A 360 -14.51 7.02 -47.29
CA THR A 360 -14.94 8.04 -46.32
C THR A 360 -15.36 7.42 -44.98
N SER A 361 -15.93 6.21 -45.02
CA SER A 361 -16.30 5.46 -43.82
C SER A 361 -15.09 5.06 -42.98
N VAL A 362 -14.00 4.61 -43.60
CA VAL A 362 -12.75 4.27 -42.89
C VAL A 362 -12.10 5.52 -42.28
N VAL A 363 -12.18 6.67 -42.97
CA VAL A 363 -11.65 7.94 -42.44
C VAL A 363 -12.42 8.37 -41.18
N ALA A 364 -13.75 8.29 -41.17
CA ALA A 364 -14.55 8.53 -39.97
C ALA A 364 -14.23 7.53 -38.85
N GLY A 365 -14.07 6.24 -39.17
CA GLY A 365 -13.69 5.22 -38.19
C GLY A 365 -12.31 5.45 -37.55
N LEU A 366 -11.35 6.03 -38.30
CA LEU A 366 -10.02 6.37 -37.79
C LEU A 366 -10.00 7.56 -36.83
N VAL A 367 -11.06 8.39 -36.78
CA VAL A 367 -11.14 9.53 -35.86
C VAL A 367 -11.11 9.06 -34.40
N ILE A 368 -11.79 7.95 -34.10
CA ILE A 368 -11.90 7.38 -32.75
C ILE A 368 -10.53 6.98 -32.18
N PRO A 369 -9.75 6.06 -32.80
CA PRO A 369 -8.45 5.67 -32.26
C PRO A 369 -7.47 6.84 -32.22
N VAL A 370 -7.48 7.74 -33.22
CA VAL A 370 -6.62 8.93 -33.21
C VAL A 370 -6.95 9.83 -32.02
N THR A 371 -8.24 10.08 -31.76
CA THR A 371 -8.66 10.92 -30.63
C THR A 371 -8.24 10.32 -29.30
N ILE A 372 -8.41 9.01 -29.11
CA ILE A 372 -7.98 8.30 -27.90
C ILE A 372 -6.45 8.42 -27.70
N LEU A 373 -5.66 8.26 -28.77
CA LEU A 373 -4.21 8.40 -28.70
C LEU A 373 -3.80 9.82 -28.31
N VAL A 374 -4.47 10.84 -28.87
CA VAL A 374 -4.26 12.23 -28.50
C VAL A 374 -4.63 12.47 -27.02
N THR A 375 -5.70 11.86 -26.52
CA THR A 375 -6.09 11.95 -25.10
C THR A 375 -4.98 11.48 -24.17
N PHE A 376 -4.26 10.39 -24.49
CA PHE A 376 -3.11 9.95 -23.68
C PHE A 376 -1.98 10.99 -23.61
N VAL A 377 -1.75 11.75 -24.68
CA VAL A 377 -0.79 12.86 -24.67
C VAL A 377 -1.24 13.94 -23.69
N ILE A 378 -2.53 14.30 -23.71
CA ILE A 378 -3.10 15.31 -22.82
C ILE A 378 -3.02 14.85 -21.35
N LEU A 379 -3.41 13.60 -21.06
CA LEU A 379 -3.30 13.02 -19.71
C LEU A 379 -1.87 13.12 -19.19
N LYS A 380 -0.87 12.80 -20.02
CA LYS A 380 0.54 12.89 -19.63
C LYS A 380 0.98 14.33 -19.34
N VAL A 381 0.52 15.30 -20.13
CA VAL A 381 0.84 16.73 -19.92
C VAL A 381 0.21 17.24 -18.63
N LEU A 382 -0.98 16.77 -18.28
CA LEU A 382 -1.65 17.09 -17.02
C LEU A 382 -1.09 16.31 -15.82
N GLY A 383 -0.28 15.27 -16.07
CA GLY A 383 0.25 14.40 -15.02
C GLY A 383 -0.77 13.41 -14.46
N GLU A 384 -1.87 13.17 -15.18
CA GLU A 384 -2.96 12.30 -14.76
C GLU A 384 -2.69 10.82 -15.08
N SER A 385 -3.22 9.93 -14.24
CA SER A 385 -3.18 8.48 -14.43
C SER A 385 -4.26 7.99 -15.38
N PHE A 386 -4.10 6.77 -15.89
CA PHE A 386 -5.19 6.05 -16.56
C PHE A 386 -5.90 5.16 -15.54
N ASP A 387 -7.13 5.53 -15.22
CA ASP A 387 -7.92 4.96 -14.13
C ASP A 387 -9.41 4.86 -14.50
N LEU A 388 -10.23 4.32 -13.59
CA LEU A 388 -11.66 4.10 -13.88
C LEU A 388 -12.43 5.39 -14.16
N MET A 389 -12.01 6.53 -13.59
CA MET A 389 -12.66 7.81 -13.81
C MET A 389 -12.29 8.37 -15.19
N THR A 390 -11.00 8.30 -15.57
CA THR A 390 -10.55 8.70 -16.91
C THR A 390 -11.06 7.77 -18.00
N LEU A 391 -11.18 6.46 -17.72
CA LEU A 391 -11.85 5.47 -18.57
C LEU A 391 -13.34 5.79 -18.77
N GLY A 392 -14.05 6.13 -17.70
CA GLY A 392 -15.46 6.53 -17.77
C GLY A 392 -15.66 7.81 -18.60
N GLY A 393 -14.77 8.78 -18.41
CA GLY A 393 -14.74 10.00 -19.22
C GLY A 393 -14.45 9.71 -20.70
N LEU A 394 -13.50 8.82 -20.99
CA LEU A 394 -13.18 8.40 -22.35
C LEU A 394 -14.37 7.68 -23.00
N ALA A 395 -15.02 6.76 -22.29
CA ALA A 395 -16.18 6.03 -22.78
C ALA A 395 -17.35 6.97 -23.12
N ALA A 396 -17.61 7.99 -22.28
CA ALA A 396 -18.61 9.01 -22.56
C ALA A 396 -18.22 9.90 -23.76
N ALA A 397 -16.94 10.29 -23.86
CA ALA A 397 -16.45 11.17 -24.92
C ALA A 397 -16.44 10.49 -26.29
N VAL A 398 -16.13 9.19 -26.38
CA VAL A 398 -16.09 8.43 -27.64
C VAL A 398 -17.43 8.52 -28.37
N GLY A 399 -18.56 8.43 -27.67
CA GLY A 399 -19.89 8.56 -28.31
C GLY A 399 -20.09 9.91 -29.00
N LEU A 400 -19.70 11.01 -28.34
CA LEU A 400 -19.79 12.35 -28.89
C LEU A 400 -18.85 12.58 -30.07
N VAL A 401 -17.61 12.09 -29.97
CA VAL A 401 -16.61 12.20 -31.05
C VAL A 401 -17.06 11.45 -32.31
N ILE A 402 -17.72 10.31 -32.14
CA ILE A 402 -18.29 9.54 -33.25
C ILE A 402 -19.39 10.33 -33.95
N ASP A 403 -20.34 10.89 -33.20
CA ASP A 403 -21.45 11.66 -33.76
C ASP A 403 -20.95 12.84 -34.59
N ASP A 404 -20.01 13.62 -34.05
CA ASP A 404 -19.39 14.75 -34.76
C ASP A 404 -18.69 14.31 -36.06
N ALA A 405 -17.96 13.19 -36.01
CA ALA A 405 -17.26 12.66 -37.18
C ALA A 405 -18.24 12.19 -38.27
N ILE A 406 -19.34 11.53 -37.87
CA ILE A 406 -20.38 11.04 -38.79
C ILE A 406 -21.05 12.22 -39.49
N VAL A 407 -21.50 13.23 -38.73
CA VAL A 407 -22.22 14.40 -39.28
C VAL A 407 -21.37 15.15 -40.31
N VAL A 408 -20.07 15.34 -40.03
CA VAL A 408 -19.17 16.02 -40.96
C VAL A 408 -18.95 15.19 -42.23
N VAL A 409 -18.73 13.89 -42.10
CA VAL A 409 -18.51 12.99 -43.23
C VAL A 409 -19.76 12.84 -44.09
N GLU A 410 -20.93 12.69 -43.48
CA GLU A 410 -22.22 12.65 -44.17
C GLU A 410 -22.44 13.94 -44.97
N ASN A 411 -22.21 15.10 -44.34
CA ASN A 411 -22.40 16.38 -45.01
C ASN A 411 -21.44 16.55 -46.21
N ILE A 412 -20.19 16.08 -46.10
CA ILE A 412 -19.22 16.09 -47.21
C ILE A 412 -19.71 15.19 -48.36
N VAL A 413 -20.18 13.97 -48.07
CA VAL A 413 -20.67 13.05 -49.10
C VAL A 413 -21.92 13.60 -49.79
N LEU A 414 -22.86 14.16 -49.03
CA LEU A 414 -24.06 14.80 -49.59
C LEU A 414 -23.72 15.96 -50.54
N HIS A 415 -22.80 16.84 -50.16
CA HIS A 415 -22.38 17.97 -50.99
C HIS A 415 -21.60 17.50 -52.24
N ARG A 416 -20.75 16.47 -52.09
CA ARG A 416 -20.02 15.85 -53.21
C ARG A 416 -20.98 15.24 -54.22
N ASP A 417 -21.99 14.51 -53.76
CA ASP A 417 -22.98 13.84 -54.62
C ASP A 417 -23.92 14.86 -55.29
N ALA A 418 -24.15 16.01 -54.65
CA ALA A 418 -24.83 17.17 -55.25
C ALA A 418 -23.97 17.97 -56.26
N GLY A 419 -22.72 17.54 -56.53
CA GLY A 419 -21.82 18.16 -57.50
C GLY A 419 -21.10 19.41 -57.00
N GLN A 420 -21.11 19.68 -55.69
CA GLN A 420 -20.36 20.77 -55.07
C GLN A 420 -18.94 20.29 -54.74
N LYS A 421 -17.94 21.16 -54.96
CA LYS A 421 -16.51 20.83 -54.82
C LYS A 421 -15.95 21.19 -53.47
#